data_AF-A0A1I8G053-F1
#
_entry.id   AF-A0A1I8G053-F1
#
_cell.length_a   1.000
_cell.length_b   1.000
_cell.length_c   1.000
_cell.angle_alpha   90.00
_cell.angle_beta   90.00
_cell.angle_gamma   90.00
#
_symmetry.space_group_name_H-M   'P 1'
#
loop_
_entity.id
_entity.type
_entity.pdbx_description
1 polymer ?
#
loop_
_entity_poly.entity_id
_entity_poly.type
_entity_poly.pdbx_seq_one_letter_code
_entity_poly.pdbx_strand_id
1 'polypeptide(L)'
;MVKNVVDVVFGGVTYWMFGYALSFGEDPGNNWFFGWGEFFVDASVESMGQKFTTFIFQMSFATTATTIVSGAMAERTKLTSYIMGVIDIAGVGPVHLLGGVTGLIATVLLRPRIGRFEEGKPPPPMGCPTNVMLGMFMLWWGWLGFNCGSTFGIRGGKWKLAARSAVATILSSMGGGLTSLTLTFIICNKKFDIGDIVNGVLGALVAVTGMCALAHPWEAMVIGMIAGIMTTFTTRLVERLRIDDPVGVVPVHLVCGLWGLLAPAFFVE
;
A
#
# COMPACT_ATOMS: atom_id res chain seq x y z
N MET A 1 14.31 -5.78 8.82
CA MET A 1 13.82 -7.18 8.80
C MET A 1 13.28 -7.62 10.15
N VAL A 2 14.07 -7.65 11.24
CA VAL A 2 13.54 -8.06 12.56
C VAL A 2 12.34 -7.22 13.01
N LYS A 3 12.36 -5.90 12.79
CA LYS A 3 11.21 -5.02 13.05
C LYS A 3 9.95 -5.49 12.31
N ASN A 4 10.04 -5.75 11.01
CA ASN A 4 8.91 -6.24 10.20
C ASN A 4 8.35 -7.58 10.73
N VAL A 5 9.19 -8.47 11.26
CA VAL A 5 8.73 -9.72 11.89
C VAL A 5 7.96 -9.43 13.18
N VAL A 6 8.49 -8.53 14.00
CA VAL A 6 7.81 -8.04 15.22
C VAL A 6 6.45 -7.43 14.87
N ASP A 7 6.38 -6.61 13.83
CA ASP A 7 5.12 -5.98 13.39
C ASP A 7 4.07 -7.00 12.93
N VAL A 8 4.49 -8.05 12.21
CA VAL A 8 3.56 -9.12 11.80
C VAL A 8 3.04 -9.89 13.02
N VAL A 9 3.91 -10.20 13.98
CA VAL A 9 3.52 -10.93 15.20
C VAL A 9 2.58 -10.09 16.06
N PHE A 10 2.98 -8.88 16.45
CA PHE A 10 2.18 -8.02 17.32
C PHE A 10 0.97 -7.43 16.60
N GLY A 11 1.11 -7.06 15.33
CA GLY A 11 -0.01 -6.63 14.49
C GLY A 11 -1.03 -7.74 14.29
N GLY A 12 -0.59 -8.97 14.03
CA GLY A 12 -1.44 -10.14 13.92
C GLY A 12 -2.18 -10.47 15.22
N VAL A 13 -1.47 -10.48 16.36
CA VAL A 13 -2.08 -10.70 17.68
C VAL A 13 -3.08 -9.60 18.02
N THR A 14 -2.75 -8.33 17.78
CA THR A 14 -3.66 -7.21 18.04
C THR A 14 -4.90 -7.28 17.15
N TYR A 15 -4.72 -7.66 15.87
CA TYR A 15 -5.84 -7.82 14.96
C TYR A 15 -6.74 -9.00 15.33
N TRP A 16 -6.15 -10.11 15.79
CA TRP A 16 -6.88 -11.26 16.33
C TRP A 16 -7.70 -10.92 17.57
N MET A 17 -7.10 -10.21 18.53
CA MET A 17 -7.76 -9.87 19.78
C MET A 17 -8.86 -8.82 19.59
N PHE A 18 -8.61 -7.79 18.78
CA PHE A 18 -9.48 -6.61 18.68
C PHE A 18 -9.81 -6.18 17.25
N GLY A 19 -8.84 -6.27 16.34
CA GLY A 19 -9.00 -5.68 15.00
C GLY A 19 -10.12 -6.29 14.18
N TYR A 20 -10.28 -7.62 14.18
CA TYR A 20 -11.37 -8.29 13.47
C TYR A 20 -12.73 -7.88 14.04
N ALA A 21 -12.86 -7.90 15.37
CA ALA A 21 -14.08 -7.48 16.08
C ALA A 21 -14.51 -6.05 15.72
N LEU A 22 -13.57 -5.11 15.77
CA LEU A 22 -13.84 -3.70 15.48
C LEU A 22 -14.08 -3.40 14.00
N SER A 23 -13.66 -4.30 13.10
CA SER A 23 -13.81 -4.12 11.65
C SER A 23 -15.05 -4.82 11.07
N PHE A 24 -15.37 -6.01 11.59
CA PHE A 24 -16.36 -6.93 11.01
C PHE A 24 -17.34 -7.53 12.02
N GLY A 25 -17.24 -7.20 13.31
CA GLY A 25 -18.14 -7.74 14.33
C GLY A 25 -19.58 -7.23 14.19
N GLU A 26 -20.54 -8.13 14.29
CA GLU A 26 -21.98 -7.87 14.10
C GLU A 26 -22.82 -8.05 15.38
N ASP A 27 -22.19 -8.26 16.54
CA ASP A 27 -22.89 -8.43 17.81
C ASP A 27 -23.57 -7.12 18.28
N PRO A 28 -24.56 -7.22 19.20
CA PRO A 28 -25.19 -6.05 19.80
C PRO A 28 -24.15 -5.09 20.41
N GLY A 29 -24.07 -3.87 19.88
CA GLY A 29 -23.05 -2.87 20.23
C GLY A 29 -22.31 -2.32 19.01
N ASN A 30 -22.42 -2.98 17.85
CA ASN A 30 -21.93 -2.42 16.59
C ASN A 30 -22.72 -1.17 16.19
N ASN A 31 -22.11 -0.35 15.33
CA ASN A 31 -22.75 0.82 14.75
C ASN A 31 -22.08 1.16 13.41
N TRP A 32 -22.53 2.24 12.77
CA TRP A 32 -22.02 2.69 11.48
C TRP A 32 -20.53 3.09 11.48
N PHE A 33 -19.91 3.31 12.65
CA PHE A 33 -18.51 3.71 12.78
C PHE A 33 -17.57 2.53 13.10
N PHE A 34 -18.03 1.54 13.89
CA PHE A 34 -17.22 0.38 14.24
C PHE A 34 -18.07 -0.88 14.49
N GLY A 35 -17.47 -2.04 14.20
CA GLY A 35 -18.00 -3.36 14.51
C GLY A 35 -17.83 -3.73 15.99
N TRP A 36 -18.62 -4.69 16.47
CA TRP A 36 -18.52 -5.19 17.85
C TRP A 36 -18.81 -6.68 17.90
N GLY A 37 -18.14 -7.42 18.76
CA GLY A 37 -18.28 -8.88 18.85
C GLY A 37 -17.22 -9.66 18.09
N GLU A 38 -17.32 -10.99 18.08
CA GLU A 38 -16.35 -11.87 17.39
C GLU A 38 -14.89 -11.69 17.86
N PHE A 39 -14.69 -11.27 19.11
CA PHE A 39 -13.36 -11.17 19.72
C PHE A 39 -12.67 -12.55 19.70
N PHE A 40 -11.37 -12.57 19.39
CA PHE A 40 -10.59 -13.80 19.23
C PHE A 40 -11.08 -14.73 18.09
N VAL A 41 -12.05 -14.29 17.29
CA VAL A 41 -12.60 -15.03 16.13
C VAL A 41 -13.03 -16.45 16.53
N ASP A 42 -13.71 -16.59 17.66
CA ASP A 42 -14.28 -17.87 18.10
C ASP A 42 -15.59 -18.16 17.35
N ALA A 43 -15.46 -18.69 16.13
CA ALA A 43 -16.56 -18.88 15.21
C ALA A 43 -17.24 -20.25 15.37
N SER A 44 -18.58 -20.27 15.27
CA SER A 44 -19.37 -21.51 15.21
C SER A 44 -19.06 -22.32 13.95
N VAL A 45 -19.29 -23.65 14.01
CA VAL A 45 -19.03 -24.58 12.89
C VAL A 45 -19.75 -24.16 11.59
N GLU A 46 -20.92 -23.54 11.70
CA GLU A 46 -21.69 -23.07 10.56
C GLU A 46 -21.08 -21.85 9.87
N SER A 47 -20.43 -20.96 10.64
CA SER A 47 -19.89 -19.68 10.16
C SER A 47 -18.37 -19.67 10.01
N MET A 48 -17.67 -20.69 10.54
CA MET A 48 -16.21 -20.75 10.64
C MET A 48 -15.50 -20.57 9.29
N GLY A 49 -16.04 -21.15 8.21
CA GLY A 49 -15.40 -21.09 6.90
C GLY A 49 -15.26 -19.66 6.37
N GLN A 50 -16.34 -18.88 6.44
CA GLN A 50 -16.35 -17.48 6.01
C GLN A 50 -15.57 -16.60 6.98
N LYS A 51 -15.78 -16.76 8.29
CA LYS A 51 -15.11 -15.95 9.31
C LYS A 51 -13.59 -16.15 9.30
N PHE A 52 -13.10 -17.38 9.26
CA PHE A 52 -11.66 -17.66 9.24
C PHE A 52 -11.00 -17.20 7.95
N THR A 53 -11.66 -17.36 6.80
CA THR A 53 -11.14 -16.90 5.51
C THR A 53 -11.05 -15.37 5.46
N THR A 54 -12.11 -14.67 5.89
CA THR A 54 -12.11 -13.20 5.96
C THR A 54 -11.09 -12.71 6.99
N PHE A 55 -10.98 -13.38 8.14
CA PHE A 55 -10.01 -13.03 9.17
C PHE A 55 -8.57 -13.13 8.68
N ILE A 56 -8.16 -14.28 8.13
CA ILE A 56 -6.77 -14.46 7.69
C ILE A 56 -6.44 -13.52 6.54
N PHE A 57 -7.40 -13.28 5.64
CA PHE A 57 -7.23 -12.35 4.54
C PHE A 57 -7.07 -10.92 5.07
N GLN A 58 -7.99 -10.42 5.89
CA GLN A 58 -7.95 -9.05 6.39
C GLN A 58 -6.82 -8.80 7.39
N MET A 59 -6.40 -9.82 8.15
CA MET A 59 -5.19 -9.74 8.97
C MET A 59 -3.96 -9.46 8.11
N SER A 60 -3.86 -10.04 6.91
CA SER A 60 -2.74 -9.76 6.02
C SER A 60 -2.72 -8.30 5.55
N PHE A 61 -3.89 -7.66 5.40
CA PHE A 61 -4.02 -6.24 5.03
C PHE A 61 -3.67 -5.35 6.21
N ALA A 62 -4.19 -5.66 7.41
CA ALA A 62 -3.89 -4.94 8.64
C ALA A 62 -2.40 -5.00 9.01
N THR A 63 -1.77 -6.16 8.87
CA THR A 63 -0.33 -6.33 9.10
C THR A 63 0.50 -5.63 8.01
N THR A 64 0.04 -5.63 6.75
CA THR A 64 0.66 -4.84 5.68
C THR A 64 0.61 -3.35 6.02
N ALA A 65 -0.55 -2.81 6.41
CA ALA A 65 -0.68 -1.41 6.84
C ALA A 65 0.26 -1.10 8.01
N THR A 66 0.35 -2.00 8.99
CA THR A 66 1.27 -1.87 10.14
C THR A 66 2.73 -1.83 9.69
N THR A 67 3.15 -2.63 8.72
CA THR A 67 4.53 -2.64 8.22
C THR A 67 4.88 -1.43 7.34
N ILE A 68 3.90 -0.83 6.66
CA ILE A 68 4.06 0.47 5.98
C ILE A 68 4.31 1.56 7.03
N VAL A 69 3.49 1.57 8.09
CA VAL A 69 3.64 2.50 9.20
C VAL A 69 4.99 2.29 9.87
N SER A 70 5.38 1.06 10.22
CA SER A 70 6.63 0.77 10.94
C SER A 70 7.88 1.01 10.11
N GLY A 71 7.80 0.76 8.80
CA GLY A 71 8.84 1.14 7.83
C GLY A 71 9.05 2.65 7.80
N ALA A 72 8.00 3.41 8.06
CA ALA A 72 8.06 4.85 8.20
C ALA A 72 8.34 5.34 9.63
N MET A 73 7.87 4.66 10.69
CA MET A 73 7.87 5.08 12.12
C MET A 73 7.22 4.13 13.14
N ALA A 74 7.66 4.21 14.40
CA ALA A 74 7.00 3.62 15.56
C ALA A 74 5.95 4.58 16.22
N GLU A 75 4.69 4.12 16.30
CA GLU A 75 3.48 4.56 17.08
C GLU A 75 2.58 5.80 16.69
N ARG A 76 1.27 5.47 16.49
CA ARG A 76 -0.10 6.12 16.53
C ARG A 76 -0.50 7.43 15.79
N THR A 77 -1.68 7.39 15.12
CA THR A 77 -2.44 8.50 14.42
C THR A 77 -4.00 8.33 14.46
N LYS A 78 -4.77 9.27 13.86
CA LYS A 78 -6.26 9.43 13.88
C LYS A 78 -6.95 9.39 12.49
N LEU A 79 -8.26 9.07 12.49
CA LEU A 79 -9.15 8.62 11.39
C LEU A 79 -10.22 9.67 10.97
N THR A 80 -10.03 10.42 9.88
CA THR A 80 -11.08 11.39 9.43
C THR A 80 -11.24 11.58 7.91
N SER A 81 -11.02 10.56 7.08
CA SER A 81 -11.14 10.67 5.60
C SER A 81 -12.19 9.74 4.95
N TYR A 82 -13.11 9.15 5.71
CA TYR A 82 -13.92 8.00 5.28
C TYR A 82 -15.33 8.32 4.68
N ILE A 83 -15.72 9.58 4.41
CA ILE A 83 -17.16 9.93 4.22
C ILE A 83 -17.55 10.32 2.77
N MET A 84 -16.97 9.73 1.72
CA MET A 84 -17.60 9.80 0.39
C MET A 84 -17.60 8.41 -0.24
N GLY A 85 -18.61 8.09 -1.07
CA GLY A 85 -18.73 6.81 -1.76
C GLY A 85 -17.53 6.58 -2.69
N VAL A 86 -16.49 5.97 -2.14
CA VAL A 86 -15.20 5.75 -2.79
C VAL A 86 -15.15 4.30 -3.23
N ILE A 87 -14.83 4.08 -4.51
CA ILE A 87 -14.52 2.75 -5.03
C ILE A 87 -13.11 2.41 -4.56
N ASP A 88 -13.02 1.46 -3.62
CA ASP A 88 -11.78 0.94 -3.10
C ASP A 88 -11.84 -0.59 -3.02
N ILE A 89 -11.40 -1.26 -4.09
CA ILE A 89 -11.54 -2.71 -4.24
C ILE A 89 -10.63 -3.47 -3.27
N ALA A 90 -9.37 -3.06 -3.16
CA ALA A 90 -8.34 -3.80 -2.41
C ALA A 90 -7.66 -2.95 -1.32
N GLY A 91 -8.23 -1.81 -0.92
CA GLY A 91 -7.82 -1.12 0.30
C GLY A 91 -6.74 -0.05 0.15
N VAL A 92 -6.80 0.76 -0.91
CA VAL A 92 -5.97 1.96 -1.04
C VAL A 92 -6.15 2.91 0.14
N GLY A 93 -7.38 3.12 0.61
CA GLY A 93 -7.66 3.95 1.78
C GLY A 93 -7.10 3.35 3.08
N PRO A 94 -7.61 2.19 3.53
CA PRO A 94 -7.26 1.61 4.83
C PRO A 94 -5.82 1.08 4.91
N VAL A 95 -5.17 0.74 3.79
CA VAL A 95 -3.78 0.22 3.81
C VAL A 95 -2.78 1.30 3.40
N HIS A 96 -2.91 1.83 2.18
CA HIS A 96 -1.86 2.68 1.61
C HIS A 96 -1.99 4.14 2.05
N LEU A 97 -3.17 4.74 2.02
CA LEU A 97 -3.35 6.12 2.42
C LEU A 97 -3.16 6.27 3.93
N LEU A 98 -3.75 5.38 4.72
CA LEU A 98 -3.50 5.32 6.17
C LEU A 98 -1.99 5.18 6.44
N GLY A 99 -1.35 4.16 5.87
CA GLY A 99 0.09 3.94 6.04
C GLY A 99 0.95 5.12 5.56
N GLY A 100 0.60 5.74 4.44
CA GLY A 100 1.31 6.88 3.86
C GLY A 100 1.16 8.17 4.68
N VAL A 101 -0.05 8.53 5.10
CA VAL A 101 -0.29 9.69 5.97
C VAL A 101 0.41 9.51 7.31
N THR A 102 0.29 8.32 7.90
CA THR A 102 1.02 8.02 9.14
C THR A 102 2.50 8.19 8.91
N GLY A 103 3.07 7.57 7.86
CA GLY A 103 4.50 7.66 7.58
C GLY A 103 5.01 9.08 7.34
N LEU A 104 4.23 9.94 6.68
CA LEU A 104 4.58 11.35 6.51
C LEU A 104 4.65 12.11 7.84
N ILE A 105 3.57 12.09 8.62
CA ILE A 105 3.52 12.76 9.94
C ILE A 105 4.73 12.34 10.77
N ALA A 106 5.03 11.08 10.63
CA ALA A 106 5.95 10.40 11.45
C ALA A 106 7.40 10.78 11.05
N THR A 107 7.79 10.67 9.77
CA THR A 107 9.10 11.17 9.29
C THR A 107 9.34 12.65 9.63
N VAL A 108 8.29 13.49 9.64
CA VAL A 108 8.37 14.89 10.08
C VAL A 108 8.69 15.01 11.59
N LEU A 109 8.07 14.19 12.44
CA LEU A 109 8.27 14.23 13.89
C LEU A 109 9.64 13.68 14.33
N LEU A 110 10.11 12.57 13.74
CA LEU A 110 11.43 12.00 14.05
C LEU A 110 12.59 12.87 13.55
N ARG A 111 12.31 13.78 12.60
CA ARG A 111 13.28 14.62 11.91
C ARG A 111 14.27 13.81 11.07
N PRO A 112 15.09 14.48 10.23
CA PRO A 112 16.06 13.80 9.39
C PRO A 112 17.12 12.99 10.15
N ARG A 113 17.54 11.87 9.57
CA ARG A 113 18.70 11.10 10.05
C ARG A 113 19.94 11.98 10.09
N ILE A 114 20.81 11.69 11.05
CA ILE A 114 22.09 12.38 11.23
C ILE A 114 22.88 12.35 9.92
N GLY A 115 23.33 13.52 9.46
CA GLY A 115 24.12 13.67 8.24
C GLY A 115 23.32 13.63 6.92
N ARG A 116 22.00 13.40 6.93
CA ARG A 116 21.21 13.32 5.68
C ARG A 116 21.20 14.61 4.87
N PHE A 117 21.07 15.75 5.55
CA PHE A 117 21.02 17.08 4.95
C PHE A 117 22.17 17.97 5.43
N GLU A 118 23.32 17.37 5.77
CA GLU A 118 24.51 18.12 6.19
C GLU A 118 25.16 18.77 4.96
N GLU A 119 25.36 20.09 5.01
CA GLU A 119 25.94 20.83 3.89
C GLU A 119 27.37 20.37 3.59
N GLY A 120 27.69 20.21 2.31
CA GLY A 120 29.02 19.79 1.85
C GLY A 120 29.30 18.29 1.93
N LYS A 121 28.38 17.46 2.44
CA LYS A 121 28.50 15.99 2.41
C LYS A 121 27.45 15.36 1.49
N PRO A 122 27.81 14.31 0.74
CA PRO A 122 26.82 13.55 -0.01
C PRO A 122 25.86 12.85 0.96
N PRO A 123 24.59 12.67 0.56
CA PRO A 123 23.63 11.95 1.40
C PRO A 123 24.09 10.51 1.68
N PRO A 124 23.66 9.92 2.81
CA PRO A 124 23.92 8.52 3.10
C PRO A 124 23.43 7.62 1.95
N PRO A 125 24.25 6.65 1.49
CA PRO A 125 23.87 5.76 0.41
C PRO A 125 22.78 4.77 0.87
N MET A 126 22.08 4.18 -0.10
CA MET A 126 21.19 3.04 0.15
C MET A 126 21.99 1.89 0.79
N GLY A 127 21.46 1.31 1.87
CA GLY A 127 22.17 0.30 2.65
C GLY A 127 22.50 -0.98 1.87
N CYS A 128 21.49 -1.65 1.30
CA CYS A 128 21.67 -2.87 0.51
C CYS A 128 20.69 -2.91 -0.68
N PRO A 129 21.14 -2.51 -1.88
CA PRO A 129 20.30 -2.50 -3.09
C PRO A 129 19.72 -3.87 -3.45
N THR A 130 20.47 -4.96 -3.23
CA THR A 130 20.01 -6.33 -3.50
C THR A 130 18.78 -6.68 -2.67
N ASN A 131 18.76 -6.33 -1.37
CA ASN A 131 17.62 -6.59 -0.50
C ASN A 131 16.40 -5.74 -0.87
N VAL A 132 16.61 -4.51 -1.35
CA VAL A 132 15.52 -3.66 -1.84
C VAL A 132 14.88 -4.27 -3.09
N MET A 133 15.69 -4.75 -4.03
CA MET A 133 15.19 -5.44 -5.23
C MET A 133 14.46 -6.74 -4.88
N LEU A 134 15.03 -7.56 -3.99
CA LEU A 134 14.37 -8.79 -3.51
C LEU A 134 13.03 -8.48 -2.84
N GLY A 135 13.00 -7.46 -1.96
CA GLY A 135 11.78 -7.01 -1.30
C GLY A 135 10.74 -6.52 -2.31
N MET A 136 11.16 -5.77 -3.33
CA MET A 136 10.27 -5.34 -4.41
C MET A 136 9.67 -6.52 -5.17
N PHE A 137 10.45 -7.55 -5.52
CA PHE A 137 9.91 -8.77 -6.16
C PHE A 137 8.93 -9.53 -5.27
N MET A 138 9.23 -9.64 -3.97
CA MET A 138 8.33 -10.28 -3.00
C MET A 138 7.00 -9.53 -2.88
N LEU A 139 7.06 -8.19 -2.79
CA LEU A 139 5.88 -7.34 -2.75
C LEU A 139 5.10 -7.41 -4.07
N TRP A 140 5.79 -7.35 -5.22
CA TRP A 140 5.18 -7.39 -6.53
C TRP A 140 4.39 -8.68 -6.76
N TRP A 141 4.99 -9.83 -6.44
CA TRP A 141 4.31 -11.11 -6.54
C TRP A 141 3.20 -11.26 -5.50
N GLY A 142 3.45 -10.83 -4.25
CA GLY A 142 2.44 -10.83 -3.19
C GLY A 142 1.22 -9.97 -3.52
N TRP A 143 1.41 -8.90 -4.28
CA TRP A 143 0.33 -8.00 -4.73
C TRP A 143 -0.71 -8.68 -5.60
N LEU A 144 -0.33 -9.73 -6.34
CA LEU A 144 -1.29 -10.54 -7.09
C LEU A 144 -2.28 -11.21 -6.13
N GLY A 145 -1.81 -11.78 -5.02
CA GLY A 145 -2.67 -12.33 -3.98
C GLY A 145 -3.55 -11.26 -3.32
N PHE A 146 -2.99 -10.08 -3.07
CA PHE A 146 -3.67 -8.94 -2.47
C PHE A 146 -4.84 -8.45 -3.34
N ASN A 147 -4.59 -8.14 -4.62
CA ASN A 147 -5.62 -7.61 -5.52
C ASN A 147 -6.61 -8.68 -5.96
N CYS A 148 -6.14 -9.88 -6.32
CA CYS A 148 -7.04 -10.94 -6.79
C CYS A 148 -7.89 -11.53 -5.65
N GLY A 149 -7.33 -11.65 -4.45
CA GLY A 149 -8.07 -12.14 -3.29
C GLY A 149 -9.21 -11.21 -2.86
N SER A 150 -9.08 -9.91 -3.13
CA SER A 150 -10.06 -8.88 -2.79
C SER A 150 -11.37 -8.99 -3.59
N THR A 151 -11.47 -9.93 -4.53
CA THR A 151 -12.74 -10.23 -5.21
C THR A 151 -13.61 -11.23 -4.43
N PHE A 152 -13.11 -11.77 -3.31
CA PHE A 152 -13.82 -12.66 -2.37
C PHE A 152 -14.57 -13.82 -3.05
N GLY A 153 -13.85 -14.53 -3.92
CA GLY A 153 -14.28 -15.84 -4.42
C GLY A 153 -14.05 -16.09 -5.90
N ILE A 154 -14.24 -17.35 -6.29
CA ILE A 154 -14.07 -17.86 -7.67
C ILE A 154 -15.37 -18.37 -8.30
N ARG A 155 -16.42 -18.59 -7.49
CA ARG A 155 -17.73 -19.07 -7.94
C ARG A 155 -18.61 -17.91 -8.44
N GLY A 156 -19.65 -18.23 -9.23
CA GLY A 156 -20.63 -17.24 -9.69
C GLY A 156 -20.05 -16.17 -10.63
N GLY A 157 -18.97 -16.47 -11.35
CA GLY A 157 -18.33 -15.52 -12.26
C GLY A 157 -17.30 -14.58 -11.62
N LYS A 158 -17.13 -14.61 -10.29
CA LYS A 158 -16.14 -13.78 -9.58
C LYS A 158 -14.69 -14.06 -10.00
N TRP A 159 -14.37 -15.25 -10.52
CA TRP A 159 -13.05 -15.56 -11.08
C TRP A 159 -12.65 -14.61 -12.23
N LYS A 160 -13.62 -14.06 -12.97
CA LYS A 160 -13.37 -13.08 -14.03
C LYS A 160 -12.82 -11.77 -13.46
N LEU A 161 -13.36 -11.34 -12.31
CA LEU A 161 -12.87 -10.15 -11.60
C LEU A 161 -11.48 -10.38 -11.02
N ALA A 162 -11.21 -11.58 -10.49
CA ALA A 162 -9.88 -11.95 -10.02
C ALA A 162 -8.85 -11.95 -11.16
N ALA A 163 -9.20 -12.55 -12.31
CA ALA A 163 -8.36 -12.55 -13.50
C ALA A 163 -8.10 -11.13 -14.03
N ARG A 164 -9.13 -10.28 -14.08
CA ARG A 164 -9.00 -8.86 -14.45
C ARG A 164 -8.06 -8.13 -13.49
N SER A 165 -8.21 -8.38 -12.19
CA SER A 165 -7.34 -7.82 -11.15
C SER A 165 -5.88 -8.23 -11.35
N ALA A 166 -5.61 -9.49 -11.68
CA ALA A 166 -4.24 -9.95 -11.97
C ALA A 166 -3.63 -9.19 -13.15
N VAL A 167 -4.37 -9.10 -14.26
CA VAL A 167 -3.91 -8.42 -15.48
C VAL A 167 -3.68 -6.93 -15.23
N ALA A 168 -4.63 -6.25 -14.57
CA ALA A 168 -4.50 -4.84 -14.21
C ALA A 168 -3.30 -4.58 -13.30
N THR A 169 -3.05 -5.46 -12.32
CA THR A 169 -1.92 -5.35 -11.39
C THR A 169 -0.58 -5.40 -12.13
N ILE A 170 -0.41 -6.37 -13.04
CA ILE A 170 0.82 -6.49 -13.84
C ILE A 170 0.98 -5.30 -14.78
N LEU A 171 -0.06 -4.95 -15.55
CA LEU A 171 0.04 -3.85 -16.52
C LEU A 171 0.31 -2.49 -15.86
N SER A 172 -0.31 -2.22 -14.70
CA SER A 172 0.00 -1.02 -13.93
C SER A 172 1.46 -1.01 -13.49
N SER A 173 1.95 -2.11 -12.91
CA SER A 173 3.36 -2.20 -12.48
C SER A 173 4.36 -1.99 -13.62
N MET A 174 4.02 -2.48 -14.83
CA MET A 174 4.80 -2.23 -16.05
C MET A 174 4.78 -0.75 -16.44
N GLY A 175 3.62 -0.09 -16.36
CA GLY A 175 3.50 1.35 -16.63
C GLY A 175 4.35 2.18 -15.67
N GLY A 176 4.25 1.93 -14.36
CA GLY A 176 5.04 2.62 -13.36
C GLY A 176 6.54 2.38 -13.50
N GLY A 177 6.92 1.12 -13.75
CA GLY A 177 8.32 0.76 -14.01
C GLY A 177 8.88 1.42 -15.25
N LEU A 178 8.16 1.42 -16.38
CA LEU A 178 8.59 2.03 -17.64
C LEU A 178 8.79 3.54 -17.49
N THR A 179 7.82 4.23 -16.88
CA THR A 179 7.91 5.66 -16.69
C THR A 179 9.03 6.04 -15.74
N SER A 180 9.18 5.32 -14.63
CA SER A 180 10.23 5.63 -13.65
C SER A 180 11.62 5.33 -14.19
N LEU A 181 11.79 4.25 -14.97
CA LEU A 181 13.04 3.91 -15.66
C LEU A 181 13.42 5.01 -16.68
N THR A 182 12.45 5.53 -17.41
CA THR A 182 12.67 6.59 -18.39
C THR A 182 12.99 7.93 -17.72
N LEU A 183 12.20 8.32 -16.70
CA LEU A 183 12.39 9.58 -15.99
C LEU A 183 13.69 9.61 -15.21
N THR A 184 14.05 8.53 -14.51
CA THR A 184 15.33 8.48 -13.78
C THR A 184 16.50 8.61 -14.75
N PHE A 185 16.46 7.95 -15.91
CA PHE A 185 17.51 8.07 -16.93
C PHE A 185 17.67 9.49 -17.44
N ILE A 186 16.57 10.22 -17.64
CA ILE A 186 16.60 11.61 -18.11
C ILE A 186 17.11 12.54 -17.00
N ILE A 187 16.56 12.43 -15.78
CA ILE A 187 16.81 13.37 -14.68
C ILE A 187 18.18 13.15 -14.04
N CYS A 188 18.63 11.90 -13.94
CA CYS A 188 19.90 11.53 -13.31
C CYS A 188 21.08 11.50 -14.30
N ASN A 189 21.02 12.28 -15.39
CA ASN A 189 22.07 12.40 -16.41
C ASN A 189 22.50 11.04 -17.00
N LYS A 190 21.55 10.31 -17.59
CA LYS A 190 21.75 8.99 -18.22
C LYS A 190 22.18 7.88 -17.25
N LYS A 191 21.77 7.98 -15.99
CA LYS A 191 21.98 6.96 -14.95
C LYS A 191 20.64 6.47 -14.43
N PHE A 192 20.59 5.20 -14.02
CA PHE A 192 19.41 4.61 -13.40
C PHE A 192 19.53 4.66 -11.89
N ASP A 193 18.59 5.33 -11.22
CA ASP A 193 18.43 5.24 -9.78
C ASP A 193 17.52 4.06 -9.42
N ILE A 194 18.05 3.14 -8.61
CA ILE A 194 17.34 1.91 -8.21
C ILE A 194 16.11 2.26 -7.34
N GLY A 195 16.22 3.28 -6.49
CA GLY A 195 15.12 3.71 -5.62
C GLY A 195 13.95 4.28 -6.42
N ASP A 196 14.21 5.13 -7.41
CA ASP A 196 13.18 5.66 -8.31
C ASP A 196 12.45 4.53 -9.06
N ILE A 197 13.18 3.53 -9.59
CA ILE A 197 12.58 2.40 -10.32
C ILE A 197 11.71 1.55 -9.39
N VAL A 198 12.23 1.19 -8.21
CA VAL A 198 11.51 0.37 -7.22
C VAL A 198 10.25 1.11 -6.74
N ASN A 199 10.36 2.39 -6.37
CA ASN A 199 9.23 3.19 -5.94
C ASN A 199 8.23 3.42 -7.08
N GLY A 200 8.69 3.50 -8.32
CA GLY A 200 7.85 3.52 -9.52
C GLY A 200 6.94 2.31 -9.66
N VAL A 201 7.52 1.11 -9.57
CA VAL A 201 6.79 -0.16 -9.64
C VAL A 201 5.82 -0.27 -8.46
N LEU A 202 6.28 -0.03 -7.24
CA LEU A 202 5.45 -0.14 -6.03
C LEU A 202 4.34 0.90 -6.00
N GLY A 203 4.60 2.15 -6.40
CA GLY A 203 3.60 3.21 -6.46
C GLY A 203 2.49 2.92 -7.48
N ALA A 204 2.83 2.30 -8.61
CA ALA A 204 1.84 1.85 -9.59
C ALA A 204 0.98 0.68 -9.09
N LEU A 205 1.55 -0.24 -8.31
CA LEU A 205 0.78 -1.28 -7.63
C LEU A 205 -0.20 -0.67 -6.61
N VAL A 206 0.25 0.30 -5.81
CA VAL A 206 -0.62 1.06 -4.90
C VAL A 206 -1.76 1.74 -5.65
N ALA A 207 -1.48 2.44 -6.75
CA ALA A 207 -2.49 3.20 -7.48
C ALA A 207 -3.60 2.30 -8.08
N VAL A 208 -3.24 1.17 -8.69
CA VAL A 208 -4.25 0.28 -9.32
C VAL A 208 -5.09 -0.50 -8.31
N THR A 209 -4.65 -0.59 -7.04
CA THR A 209 -5.36 -1.31 -5.97
C THR A 209 -6.79 -0.80 -5.76
N GLY A 210 -7.06 0.48 -6.05
CA GLY A 210 -8.38 1.08 -5.83
C GLY A 210 -9.44 0.54 -6.80
N MET A 211 -9.04 0.16 -8.02
CA MET A 211 -9.96 -0.28 -9.08
C MET A 211 -9.47 -1.52 -9.85
N CYS A 212 -8.61 -2.35 -9.27
CA CYS A 212 -7.98 -3.47 -9.98
C CYS A 212 -8.99 -4.43 -10.64
N ALA A 213 -10.14 -4.65 -10.00
CA ALA A 213 -11.21 -5.52 -10.53
C ALA A 213 -12.10 -4.84 -11.59
N LEU A 214 -11.94 -3.53 -11.79
CA LEU A 214 -12.78 -2.70 -12.67
C LEU A 214 -12.00 -2.07 -13.82
N ALA A 215 -10.68 -1.93 -13.71
CA ALA A 215 -9.86 -1.29 -14.73
C ALA A 215 -9.75 -2.13 -16.00
N HIS A 216 -9.94 -1.51 -17.18
CA HIS A 216 -9.52 -2.11 -18.44
C HIS A 216 -7.98 -2.23 -18.49
N PRO A 217 -7.44 -3.21 -19.23
CA PRO A 217 -5.98 -3.43 -19.30
C PRO A 217 -5.18 -2.17 -19.66
N TRP A 218 -5.68 -1.35 -20.59
CA TRP A 218 -5.01 -0.12 -21.00
C TRP A 218 -5.10 0.99 -19.92
N GLU A 219 -6.23 1.08 -19.20
CA GLU A 219 -6.41 2.02 -18.08
C GLU A 219 -5.41 1.71 -16.97
N ALA A 220 -5.25 0.42 -16.64
CA ALA A 220 -4.29 -0.01 -15.64
C ALA A 220 -2.86 0.43 -15.99
N MET A 221 -2.46 0.29 -17.27
CA MET A 221 -1.17 0.79 -17.75
C MET A 221 -1.05 2.31 -17.55
N VAL A 222 -2.08 3.09 -17.90
CA VAL A 222 -2.09 4.56 -17.73
C VAL A 222 -2.04 4.98 -16.27
N ILE A 223 -2.82 4.34 -15.41
CA ILE A 223 -2.82 4.55 -13.95
C ILE A 223 -1.41 4.34 -13.40
N GLY A 224 -0.75 3.26 -13.83
CA GLY A 224 0.62 2.94 -13.45
C GLY A 224 1.64 3.96 -13.94
N MET A 225 1.55 4.39 -15.20
CA MET A 225 2.44 5.42 -15.75
C MET A 225 2.33 6.74 -14.96
N ILE A 226 1.10 7.20 -14.67
CA ILE A 226 0.86 8.41 -13.87
C ILE A 226 1.45 8.23 -12.47
N ALA A 227 1.25 7.08 -11.83
CA ALA A 227 1.85 6.79 -10.52
C ALA A 227 3.38 6.85 -10.56
N GLY A 228 4.03 6.30 -11.60
CA GLY A 228 5.49 6.37 -11.78
C GLY A 228 6.02 7.79 -11.97
N ILE A 229 5.27 8.66 -12.65
CA ILE A 229 5.56 10.10 -12.72
C ILE A 229 5.51 10.70 -11.30
N MET A 230 4.39 10.46 -10.61
CA MET A 230 4.14 11.02 -9.28
C MET A 230 5.19 10.60 -8.26
N THR A 231 5.59 9.33 -8.22
CA THR A 231 6.63 8.86 -7.28
C THR A 231 7.96 9.54 -7.56
N THR A 232 8.41 9.57 -8.81
CA THR A 232 9.71 10.14 -9.20
C THR A 232 9.83 11.63 -8.81
N PHE A 233 8.78 12.41 -9.08
CA PHE A 233 8.76 13.84 -8.72
C PHE A 233 8.53 14.07 -7.22
N THR A 234 7.69 13.27 -6.58
CA THR A 234 7.40 13.41 -5.14
C THR A 234 8.63 13.07 -4.30
N THR A 235 9.42 12.05 -4.65
CA THR A 235 10.68 11.75 -3.96
C THR A 235 11.57 13.00 -3.88
N ARG A 236 11.75 13.69 -5.02
CA ARG A 236 12.56 14.92 -5.10
C ARG A 236 11.92 16.09 -4.35
N LEU A 237 10.59 16.19 -4.34
CA LEU A 237 9.89 17.21 -3.57
C LEU A 237 10.08 17.01 -2.06
N VAL A 238 9.93 15.78 -1.57
CA VAL A 238 10.14 15.41 -0.16
C VAL A 238 11.58 15.72 0.27
N GLU A 239 12.57 15.44 -0.58
CA GLU A 239 13.96 15.81 -0.35
C GLU A 239 14.17 17.34 -0.29
N ARG A 240 13.53 18.11 -1.19
CA ARG A 240 13.59 19.58 -1.17
C ARG A 240 12.95 20.18 0.09
N LEU A 241 11.93 19.53 0.62
CA LEU A 241 11.29 19.90 1.88
C LEU A 241 12.10 19.48 3.11
N ARG A 242 13.30 18.90 2.93
CA ARG A 242 14.17 18.37 3.99
C ARG A 242 13.45 17.34 4.87
N ILE A 243 12.54 16.57 4.29
CA ILE A 243 11.91 15.43 4.94
C ILE A 243 12.71 14.19 4.56
N ASP A 244 13.14 13.43 5.57
CA ASP A 244 13.94 12.22 5.36
C ASP A 244 13.04 10.99 5.33
N ASP A 245 12.58 10.64 4.14
CA ASP A 245 11.83 9.41 3.87
C ASP A 245 12.79 8.34 3.31
N PRO A 246 13.27 7.39 4.13
CA PRO A 246 14.31 6.45 3.73
C PRO A 246 13.86 5.40 2.72
N VAL A 247 12.55 5.15 2.62
CA VAL A 247 11.98 4.06 1.81
C VAL A 247 10.98 4.55 0.76
N GLY A 248 10.63 5.84 0.76
CA GLY A 248 9.66 6.40 -0.17
C GLY A 248 8.21 6.13 0.24
N VAL A 249 7.90 6.07 1.54
CA VAL A 249 6.52 5.88 2.02
C VAL A 249 5.58 6.97 1.52
N VAL A 250 6.06 8.22 1.46
CA VAL A 250 5.29 9.38 1.02
C VAL A 250 4.98 9.31 -0.48
N PRO A 251 5.96 9.18 -1.40
CA PRO A 251 5.68 9.02 -2.82
C PRO A 251 4.84 7.77 -3.12
N VAL A 252 5.19 6.61 -2.55
CA VAL A 252 4.59 5.32 -2.91
C VAL A 252 3.20 5.13 -2.32
N HIS A 253 3.00 5.42 -1.03
CA HIS A 253 1.75 5.09 -0.35
C HIS A 253 0.81 6.28 -0.18
N LEU A 254 1.34 7.46 0.19
CA LEU A 254 0.50 8.65 0.34
C LEU A 254 0.08 9.19 -1.03
N VAL A 255 1.03 9.58 -1.87
CA VAL A 255 0.71 10.28 -3.12
C VAL A 255 0.08 9.35 -4.15
N CYS A 256 0.65 8.16 -4.40
CA CYS A 256 0.00 7.20 -5.29
C CYS A 256 -1.27 6.59 -4.68
N GLY A 257 -1.41 6.55 -3.35
CA GLY A 257 -2.67 6.16 -2.71
C GLY A 257 -3.78 7.18 -2.97
N LEU A 258 -3.50 8.48 -2.83
CA LEU A 258 -4.44 9.53 -3.22
C LEU A 258 -4.84 9.41 -4.70
N TRP A 259 -3.87 9.16 -5.59
CA TRP A 259 -4.16 8.91 -6.99
C TRP A 259 -5.03 7.66 -7.20
N GLY A 260 -4.73 6.56 -6.50
CA GLY A 260 -5.51 5.33 -6.59
C GLY A 260 -6.96 5.45 -6.11
N LEU A 261 -7.25 6.36 -5.19
CA LEU A 261 -8.64 6.69 -4.79
C LEU A 261 -9.36 7.61 -5.79
N LEU A 262 -8.61 8.41 -6.55
CA LEU A 262 -9.15 9.33 -7.54
C LEU A 262 -9.32 8.67 -8.91
N ALA A 263 -8.45 7.73 -9.28
CA ALA A 263 -8.49 7.02 -10.55
C ALA A 263 -9.86 6.40 -10.89
N PRO A 264 -10.59 5.76 -9.95
CA PRO A 264 -11.94 5.27 -10.23
C PRO A 264 -12.89 6.34 -10.77
N ALA A 265 -12.78 7.59 -10.30
CA ALA A 265 -13.66 8.68 -10.76
C ALA A 265 -13.44 9.07 -12.23
N PHE A 266 -12.30 8.71 -12.82
CA PHE A 266 -11.97 9.01 -14.21
C PHE A 266 -12.20 7.83 -15.17
N PHE A 267 -12.15 6.61 -14.65
CA PHE A 267 -12.08 5.40 -15.47
C PHE A 267 -13.21 4.40 -15.21
N VAL A 268 -13.98 4.54 -14.12
CA VAL A 268 -15.13 3.67 -13.87
C VAL A 268 -16.36 4.22 -14.59
N GLU A 269 -16.95 3.38 -15.44
CA GLU A 269 -18.27 3.56 -16.05
C GLU A 269 -19.41 3.14 -15.12
#